data_AF-A0AAW1HWL1-F1
#
_entry.id   AF-A0AAW1HWL1-F1
#
_cell.length_a   1.000
_cell.length_b   1.000
_cell.length_c   1.000
_cell.angle_alpha   90.00
_cell.angle_beta   90.00
_cell.angle_gamma   90.00
#
_symmetry.space_group_name_H-M   'P 1'
#
loop_
_entity.id
_entity.type
_entity.pdbx_description
1 polymer ?
#
loop_
_entity_poly.entity_id
_entity_poly.type
_entity_poly.pdbx_seq_one_letter_code
_entity_poly.pdbx_strand_id
1 'polypeptide(L)'
;MTFNYKQQSAIGTLFILPKDVDASFGRDWLRKIRLDRKEIRKVEMEINYDDELKKLLDDYKDVMEETVGKIPNYEYNHTLQGANTKLIFIRPRPIPYALKPKVEELE
;
A
#
# COMPACT_ATOMS: atom_id res chain seq x y z
N MET A 1 1.54 -42.57 -5.55
CA MET A 1 0.50 -42.15 -6.51
C MET A 1 1.20 -41.75 -7.80
N THR A 2 0.73 -42.21 -8.96
CA THR A 2 1.23 -41.72 -10.26
C THR A 2 0.46 -40.48 -10.63
N PHE A 3 1.16 -39.43 -11.07
CA PHE A 3 0.54 -38.17 -11.48
C PHE A 3 1.10 -37.72 -12.83
N ASN A 4 0.24 -37.05 -13.61
CA ASN A 4 0.53 -36.62 -14.97
C ASN A 4 0.39 -35.10 -15.07
N TYR A 5 1.36 -34.44 -15.71
CA TYR A 5 1.33 -33.02 -16.03
C TYR A 5 1.85 -32.81 -17.46
N LYS A 6 0.97 -32.36 -18.36
CA LYS A 6 1.24 -32.29 -19.81
C LYS A 6 1.80 -33.64 -20.33
N GLN A 7 3.02 -33.65 -20.85
CA GLN A 7 3.71 -34.84 -21.36
C GLN A 7 4.65 -35.48 -20.31
N GLN A 8 4.50 -35.14 -19.02
CA GLN A 8 5.34 -35.64 -17.93
C GLN A 8 4.52 -36.54 -17.00
N SER A 9 5.07 -37.70 -16.65
CA SER A 9 4.50 -38.63 -15.68
C SER A 9 5.52 -38.92 -14.60
N ALA A 10 5.10 -38.87 -13.33
CA ALA A 10 5.99 -39.15 -12.21
C ALA A 10 5.24 -39.84 -11.05
N ILE A 11 6.01 -40.47 -10.17
CA ILE A 11 5.48 -41.10 -8.95
C ILE A 11 5.75 -40.17 -7.78
N GLY A 12 4.69 -39.79 -7.07
CA GLY A 12 4.75 -38.87 -5.94
C GLY A 12 4.07 -39.44 -4.69
N THR A 13 4.50 -38.93 -3.53
CA THR A 13 3.90 -39.25 -2.22
C THR A 13 2.65 -38.41 -2.03
N LEU A 14 1.51 -39.04 -1.75
CA LEU A 14 0.25 -38.38 -1.47
C LEU A 14 -0.06 -38.54 0.02
N PHE A 15 -0.37 -37.44 0.71
CA PHE A 15 -0.72 -37.48 2.13
C PHE A 15 -2.23 -37.35 2.28
N ILE A 16 -2.85 -38.42 2.75
CA ILE A 16 -4.29 -38.48 3.06
C ILE A 16 -4.45 -38.22 4.56
N LEU A 17 -5.18 -37.17 4.91
CA LEU A 17 -5.48 -36.84 6.29
C LEU A 17 -6.79 -37.52 6.70
N PRO A 18 -6.94 -37.95 7.97
CA PRO A 18 -8.20 -38.48 8.49
C PRO A 18 -9.18 -37.34 8.82
N LYS A 19 -9.43 -36.48 7.83
CA LYS A 19 -10.37 -35.36 7.83
C LYS A 19 -11.00 -35.29 6.45
N ASP A 20 -12.22 -34.76 6.36
CA ASP A 20 -12.89 -34.53 5.07
C ASP A 20 -12.29 -33.29 4.38
N VAL A 21 -11.05 -33.44 3.93
CA VAL A 21 -10.27 -32.42 3.23
C VAL A 21 -9.56 -33.05 2.05
N ASP A 22 -9.28 -32.23 1.04
CA ASP A 22 -8.56 -32.70 -0.15
C ASP A 22 -7.19 -33.25 0.23
N ALA A 23 -6.82 -34.35 -0.45
CA ALA A 23 -5.52 -34.97 -0.27
C ALA A 23 -4.41 -33.98 -0.65
N SER A 24 -3.47 -33.80 0.27
CA SER A 24 -2.39 -32.82 0.08
C SER A 24 -1.22 -33.44 -0.69
N PHE A 25 -0.77 -32.72 -1.69
CA PHE A 25 0.50 -32.95 -2.38
C PHE A 25 1.36 -31.69 -2.25
N GLY A 26 2.67 -31.83 -2.40
CA GLY A 26 3.56 -30.72 -2.09
C GLY A 26 4.83 -30.70 -2.91
N ARG A 27 5.89 -30.16 -2.29
CA ARG A 27 7.19 -29.90 -2.93
C ARG A 27 7.83 -31.13 -3.57
N ASP A 28 7.54 -32.34 -3.07
CA ASP A 28 8.02 -33.58 -3.67
C ASP A 28 7.56 -33.74 -5.12
N TRP A 29 6.31 -33.39 -5.41
CA TRP A 29 5.75 -33.48 -6.76
C TRP A 29 6.31 -32.35 -7.63
N LEU A 30 6.38 -31.13 -7.10
CA LEU A 30 6.94 -29.95 -7.78
C LEU A 30 8.43 -30.11 -8.16
N ARG A 31 9.17 -30.99 -7.47
CA ARG A 31 10.56 -31.33 -7.85
C ARG A 31 10.63 -32.29 -9.03
N LYS A 32 9.60 -33.11 -9.25
CA LYS A 32 9.57 -34.18 -10.26
C LYS A 32 8.96 -33.74 -11.58
N ILE A 33 8.19 -32.65 -11.59
CA ILE A 33 7.64 -32.05 -12.82
C ILE A 33 8.29 -30.69 -13.10
N ARG A 34 8.57 -30.43 -14.38
CA ARG A 34 8.94 -29.11 -14.86
C ARG A 34 7.67 -28.34 -15.22
N LEU A 35 7.31 -27.41 -14.35
CA LEU A 35 6.21 -26.49 -14.59
C LEU A 35 6.54 -25.48 -15.69
N ASP A 36 5.57 -25.20 -16.56
CA ASP A 36 5.71 -24.15 -17.56
C ASP A 36 5.63 -22.76 -16.91
N ARG A 37 6.79 -22.15 -16.69
CA ARG A 37 6.88 -20.84 -16.04
C ARG A 37 6.23 -19.73 -16.87
N LYS A 38 6.10 -19.90 -18.18
CA LYS A 38 5.47 -18.88 -19.03
C LYS A 38 3.97 -18.81 -18.77
N GLU A 39 3.32 -19.96 -18.58
CA GLU A 39 1.91 -20.03 -18.21
C GLU A 39 1.68 -19.56 -16.77
N ILE A 40 2.51 -20.00 -15.82
CA ILE A 40 2.35 -19.62 -14.40
C ILE A 40 2.51 -18.12 -14.17
N ARG A 41 3.36 -17.46 -14.96
CA ARG A 41 3.60 -16.02 -14.88
C ARG A 41 2.72 -15.22 -15.82
N LYS A 42 1.80 -15.86 -16.53
CA LYS A 42 0.87 -15.17 -17.42
C LYS A 42 -0.16 -14.47 -16.55
N VAL A 43 0.09 -13.18 -16.29
CA VAL A 43 -0.90 -12.29 -15.72
C VAL A 43 -1.77 -11.83 -16.88
N GLU A 44 -2.85 -12.57 -17.14
CA GLU A 44 -3.90 -12.10 -18.05
C GLU A 44 -4.71 -11.04 -17.30
N MET A 45 -4.47 -9.78 -17.63
CA MET A 45 -5.30 -8.68 -17.15
C MET A 45 -6.59 -8.70 -17.98
N GLU A 46 -7.59 -9.47 -17.56
CA GLU A 46 -8.91 -9.52 -18.22
C GLU A 46 -9.74 -8.24 -18.04
N ILE A 47 -9.23 -7.27 -17.27
CA ILE A 47 -9.95 -6.05 -16.91
C ILE A 47 -9.26 -4.87 -17.62
N ASN A 48 -10.03 -4.05 -18.34
CA ASN A 48 -9.56 -2.80 -18.93
C ASN A 48 -9.31 -1.79 -17.80
N TYR A 49 -8.20 -1.96 -17.08
CA TYR A 49 -7.80 -1.17 -15.91
C TYR A 49 -7.75 0.33 -16.21
N ASP A 50 -7.58 0.73 -17.47
CA ASP A 50 -7.48 2.14 -17.85
C ASP A 50 -8.75 2.93 -17.49
N ASP A 51 -9.95 2.35 -17.63
CA ASP A 51 -11.20 3.08 -17.38
C ASP A 51 -11.53 3.14 -15.89
N GLU A 52 -11.24 2.07 -15.15
CA GLU A 52 -11.46 2.01 -13.69
C GLU A 52 -10.43 2.85 -12.94
N LEU A 53 -9.16 2.80 -13.36
CA LEU A 53 -8.10 3.62 -12.81
C LEU A 53 -8.33 5.11 -13.08
N LYS A 54 -8.77 5.48 -14.30
CA LYS A 54 -9.09 6.88 -14.61
C LYS A 54 -10.22 7.41 -13.74
N LYS A 55 -11.29 6.62 -13.55
CA LYS A 55 -12.39 6.98 -12.64
C LYS A 55 -11.89 7.19 -11.21
N LEU A 56 -11.06 6.27 -10.71
CA LEU A 56 -10.50 6.40 -9.36
C LEU A 56 -9.63 7.65 -9.20
N LEU A 57 -8.81 7.97 -10.20
CA LEU A 57 -7.97 9.16 -10.18
C LEU A 57 -8.79 10.46 -10.27
N ASP A 58 -9.88 10.45 -11.04
CA ASP A 58 -10.80 11.60 -11.12
C ASP A 58 -11.59 11.78 -9.80
N ASP A 59 -12.10 10.69 -9.21
CA ASP A 59 -12.90 10.71 -7.99
C ASP A 59 -12.11 11.22 -6.77
N TYR A 60 -10.80 10.98 -6.72
CA TYR A 60 -9.91 11.33 -5.61
C TYR A 60 -8.88 12.41 -5.95
N LYS A 61 -9.10 13.15 -7.05
CA LYS A 61 -8.18 14.18 -7.53
C LYS A 61 -7.81 15.21 -6.46
N ASP A 62 -8.79 15.59 -5.63
CA ASP A 62 -8.63 16.59 -4.57
C ASP A 62 -7.67 16.15 -3.45
N VAL A 63 -7.50 14.83 -3.25
CA VAL A 63 -6.58 14.27 -2.24
C VAL A 63 -5.16 14.09 -2.82
N MET A 64 -5.05 14.02 -4.14
CA MET A 64 -3.77 13.82 -4.84
C MET A 64 -3.13 15.13 -5.30
N GLU A 65 -3.70 16.28 -4.94
CA GLU A 65 -3.11 17.58 -5.24
C GLU A 65 -1.80 17.78 -4.47
N GLU A 66 -0.76 18.31 -5.12
CA GLU A 66 0.55 18.56 -4.49
C GLU A 66 0.54 19.74 -3.50
N THR A 67 -0.60 20.42 -3.35
CA THR A 67 -0.74 21.58 -2.49
C THR A 67 -1.27 21.18 -1.10
N VAL A 68 -0.90 21.95 -0.07
CA VAL A 68 -1.46 21.75 1.27
C VAL A 68 -2.88 22.29 1.30
N GLY A 69 -3.85 21.39 1.21
CA GLY A 69 -5.27 21.70 1.32
C GLY A 69 -5.71 22.10 2.73
N LYS A 70 -6.89 22.71 2.85
CA LYS A 70 -7.55 22.99 4.14
C LYS A 70 -8.44 21.80 4.50
N ILE A 71 -8.46 21.42 5.78
CA ILE A 71 -9.42 20.42 6.28
C ILE A 71 -10.81 21.09 6.34
N PRO A 72 -11.79 20.63 5.55
CA PRO A 72 -13.11 21.25 5.54
C PRO A 72 -13.80 21.05 6.89
N ASN A 73 -14.42 22.11 7.40
CA ASN A 73 -15.27 22.10 8.62
C ASN A 73 -14.56 21.56 9.88
N TYR A 74 -13.25 21.74 9.99
CA TYR A 74 -12.51 21.35 11.18
C TYR A 74 -12.28 22.54 12.12
N GLU A 75 -12.95 22.51 13.26
CA GLU A 75 -12.66 23.40 14.38
C GLU A 75 -11.79 22.66 15.39
N TYR A 76 -10.64 23.26 15.71
CA TYR A 76 -9.70 22.69 16.68
C TYR A 76 -9.78 23.49 17.98
N ASN A 77 -9.87 22.77 19.12
CA ASN A 77 -9.81 23.33 20.47
C ASN A 77 -8.53 22.83 21.18
N HIS A 78 -7.74 23.73 21.78
CA HIS A 78 -6.63 23.37 22.65
C HIS A 78 -7.00 23.72 24.08
N THR A 79 -7.02 22.71 24.94
CA THR A 79 -7.20 22.89 26.37
C THR A 79 -5.83 22.98 27.03
N LEU A 80 -5.64 24.00 27.87
CA LEU A 80 -4.41 24.13 28.65
C LEU A 80 -4.34 23.02 29.70
N GLN A 81 -3.15 22.43 29.87
CA GLN A 81 -2.94 21.44 30.93
C GLN A 81 -2.77 22.14 32.28
N GLY A 82 -3.86 22.16 33.05
CA GLY A 82 -3.88 22.62 34.44
C GLY A 82 -4.40 24.05 34.62
N ALA A 83 -4.93 24.32 35.82
CA ALA A 83 -5.58 25.60 36.14
C ALA A 83 -4.62 26.80 36.20
N ASN A 84 -3.31 26.56 36.33
CA ASN A 84 -2.29 27.61 36.53
C ASN A 84 -1.36 27.81 35.33
N THR A 85 -1.71 27.30 34.15
CA THR A 85 -0.92 27.53 32.94
C THR A 85 -0.93 29.01 32.57
N LYS A 86 0.25 29.58 32.33
CA LYS A 86 0.42 30.99 31.97
C LYS A 86 0.91 31.13 30.53
N LEU A 87 0.44 32.17 29.85
CA LEU A 87 0.98 32.57 28.56
C LEU A 87 2.42 33.06 28.73
N ILE A 88 3.30 32.67 27.82
CA ILE A 88 4.68 33.14 27.77
C ILE A 88 4.80 34.12 26.60
N PHE A 89 5.09 35.38 26.90
CA PHE A 89 5.34 36.40 25.89
C PHE A 89 6.83 36.49 25.61
N ILE A 90 7.24 36.13 24.40
CA ILE A 90 8.65 36.10 23.98
C ILE A 90 8.85 37.13 22.88
N ARG A 91 9.93 37.91 22.97
CA ARG A 91 10.31 38.85 21.89
C ARG A 91 10.72 38.08 20.63
N PRO A 92 10.37 38.56 19.42
CA PRO A 92 10.83 37.96 18.18
C PRO A 92 12.36 37.81 18.15
N ARG A 93 12.85 36.73 17.54
CA ARG A 93 14.29 36.52 17.37
C ARG A 93 14.80 37.49 16.28
N PRO A 94 15.97 38.11 16.45
CA PRO A 94 16.53 38.94 15.40
C PRO A 94 16.84 38.08 14.17
N ILE A 95 16.27 38.46 13.03
CA ILE A 95 16.47 37.74 11.77
C ILE A 95 17.81 38.20 11.16
N PRO A 96 18.72 37.27 10.80
CA PRO A 96 19.93 37.61 10.07
C PRO A 96 19.59 38.35 8.77
N TYR A 97 20.39 39.38 8.42
CA TYR A 97 20.12 40.22 7.25
C TYR A 97 19.95 39.41 5.95
N ALA A 98 20.73 38.34 5.78
CA ALA A 98 20.66 37.46 4.61
C ALA A 98 19.32 36.68 4.48
N LEU A 99 18.57 36.53 5.57
CA LEU A 99 17.29 35.82 5.59
C LEU A 99 16.08 36.75 5.53
N LYS A 100 16.26 38.06 5.72
CA LYS A 100 15.15 39.03 5.71
C LYS A 100 14.26 38.96 4.46
N PRO A 101 14.81 38.95 3.23
CA PRO A 101 13.96 38.95 2.03
C PRO A 101 13.04 37.72 1.97
N LYS A 102 13.57 36.54 2.32
CA LYS A 102 12.79 35.30 2.31
C LYS A 102 11.70 35.24 3.37
N VAL A 103 11.87 35.94 4.49
CA VAL A 103 10.88 35.95 5.56
C VAL A 103 9.79 36.97 5.28
N GLU A 104 10.15 38.14 4.75
CA GLU A 104 9.20 39.21 4.38
C GLU A 104 8.35 38.86 3.15
N GLU A 105 8.86 38.02 2.23
CA GLU A 105 8.09 37.50 1.08
C GLU A 105 7.08 36.39 1.45
N LEU A 106 7.17 35.82 2.66
CA LEU A 106 6.29 34.76 3.17
C LEU A 106 5.13 35.30 4.03
N GLU A 107 5.13 36.59 4.36
CA GLU A 107 4.03 37.29 5.04
C GLU A 107 3.01 37.86 4.03
#